data_AF-A0A0D6Z862-F1
#
_entry.id   AF-A0A0D6Z862-F1
#
_cell.length_a   1.000
_cell.length_b   1.000
_cell.length_c   1.000
_cell.angle_alpha   90.00
_cell.angle_beta   90.00
_cell.angle_gamma   90.00
#
_symmetry.space_group_name_H-M   'P 1'
#
loop_
_entity.id
_entity.type
_entity.pdbx_description
1 polymer ?
#
loop_
_entity_poly.entity_id
_entity_poly.type
_entity_poly.pdbx_seq_one_letter_code
_entity_poly.pdbx_strand_id
1 'polypeptide(L)'
;MNSVTQMVKPFETKGPTPTSTPYEAQKSFSSVLKQTIENVNKSQLQSDVLTEKLARGENIDLHQVMIASQKASITLQGTLEVRNKVIEAYQEMMRMQV
;
A
#
# COMPACT_ATOMS: atom_id res chain seq x y z
N MET A 1 -12.85 -31.19 52.04
CA MET A 1 -13.98 -30.75 51.19
C MET A 1 -14.09 -29.24 51.33
N ASN A 2 -14.08 -28.39 50.31
CA ASN A 2 -13.82 -28.54 48.88
C ASN A 2 -13.54 -27.12 48.34
N SER A 3 -12.79 -27.08 47.24
CA SER A 3 -12.83 -26.02 46.21
C SER A 3 -12.00 -24.76 46.43
N VAL A 4 -10.68 -24.95 46.28
CA VAL A 4 -9.80 -24.00 45.56
C VAL A 4 -10.34 -23.84 44.14
N THR A 5 -11.18 -22.83 43.88
CA THR A 5 -11.50 -22.36 42.53
C THR A 5 -11.93 -20.90 42.58
N GLN A 6 -11.00 -20.00 42.93
CA GLN A 6 -11.14 -18.61 42.50
C GLN A 6 -10.61 -18.52 41.06
N MET A 7 -11.58 -18.52 40.16
CA MET A 7 -11.53 -18.22 38.75
C MET A 7 -10.48 -17.15 38.44
N VAL A 8 -9.40 -17.57 37.77
CA VAL A 8 -8.49 -16.67 37.07
C VAL A 8 -9.33 -16.00 36.00
N LYS A 9 -9.58 -14.68 36.12
CA LYS A 9 -10.19 -13.90 35.05
C LYS A 9 -9.21 -13.94 33.87
N PRO A 10 -9.58 -14.51 32.70
CA PRO A 10 -8.73 -14.41 31.55
C PRO A 10 -8.60 -12.94 31.17
N PHE A 11 -7.36 -12.50 30.98
CA PHE A 11 -7.02 -11.17 30.51
C PHE A 11 -7.87 -10.85 29.27
N GLU A 12 -8.81 -9.90 29.39
CA GLU A 12 -9.44 -9.26 28.25
C GLU A 12 -8.35 -8.44 27.54
N THR A 13 -7.71 -9.06 26.56
CA THR A 13 -6.88 -8.34 25.59
C THR A 13 -7.83 -7.54 24.71
N LYS A 14 -8.12 -6.32 25.14
CA LYS A 14 -8.74 -5.27 24.31
C LYS A 14 -7.75 -4.86 23.22
N GLY A 15 -7.59 -5.74 22.22
CA GLY A 15 -7.03 -5.36 20.93
C GLY A 15 -8.07 -4.53 20.16
N PRO A 16 -7.65 -3.54 19.36
CA PRO A 16 -8.59 -2.80 18.53
C PRO A 16 -9.04 -3.73 17.41
N THR A 17 -10.18 -4.39 17.57
CA THR A 17 -10.88 -5.02 16.44
C THR A 17 -11.41 -3.89 15.56
N PRO A 18 -10.90 -3.70 14.33
CA PRO A 18 -11.49 -2.73 13.42
C PRO A 18 -12.81 -3.34 12.94
N THR A 19 -13.90 -3.01 13.63
CA THR A 19 -15.25 -3.30 13.15
C THR A 19 -15.60 -2.31 12.04
N SER A 20 -14.81 -2.28 10.96
CA SER A 20 -15.24 -1.62 9.73
C SER A 20 -16.06 -2.61 8.94
N THR A 21 -17.35 -2.30 8.80
CA THR A 21 -18.22 -3.09 7.91
C THR A 21 -17.67 -3.03 6.47
N PRO A 22 -17.94 -4.03 5.62
CA PRO A 22 -17.51 -3.99 4.21
C PRO A 22 -17.90 -2.69 3.48
N TYR A 23 -19.02 -2.08 3.89
CA TYR A 23 -19.50 -0.80 3.38
C TYR A 23 -18.63 0.40 3.82
N GLU A 24 -18.20 0.44 5.08
CA GLU A 24 -17.27 1.48 5.56
C GLU A 24 -15.88 1.34 4.92
N ALA A 25 -15.43 0.11 4.70
CA ALA A 25 -14.19 -0.18 3.97
C ALA A 25 -14.28 0.32 2.51
N GLN A 26 -15.41 0.09 1.83
CA GLN A 26 -15.66 0.58 0.47
C GLN A 26 -15.65 2.11 0.39
N LYS A 27 -16.28 2.79 1.36
CA LYS A 27 -16.32 4.26 1.42
C LYS A 27 -14.93 4.85 1.67
N SER A 28 -14.17 4.26 2.59
CA SER A 28 -12.78 4.62 2.87
C SER A 28 -11.90 4.44 1.62
N PHE A 29 -12.03 3.29 0.95
CA PHE A 29 -11.33 3.01 -0.30
C PHE A 29 -11.65 4.02 -1.40
N SER A 30 -12.93 4.36 -1.59
CA SER A 30 -13.34 5.38 -2.58
C SER A 30 -12.73 6.75 -2.30
N SER A 31 -12.67 7.15 -1.03
CA SER A 31 -12.04 8.40 -0.61
C SER A 31 -10.52 8.40 -0.88
N VAL A 32 -9.85 7.30 -0.55
CA VAL A 32 -8.41 7.14 -0.80
C VAL A 32 -8.11 7.12 -2.30
N LEU A 33 -8.95 6.47 -3.09
CA LEU A 33 -8.82 6.43 -4.55
C LEU A 33 -8.95 7.83 -5.16
N LYS A 34 -9.95 8.60 -4.72
CA LYS A 34 -10.13 9.99 -5.17
C LYS A 34 -8.92 10.85 -4.82
N GLN A 35 -8.44 10.76 -3.59
CA GLN A 35 -7.25 11.49 -3.13
C GLN A 35 -6.01 11.11 -3.96
N THR A 36 -5.88 9.83 -4.30
CA THR A 36 -4.77 9.33 -5.11
C THR A 36 -4.81 9.88 -6.53
N ILE A 37 -5.99 9.93 -7.16
CA ILE A 37 -6.16 10.51 -8.50
C ILE A 37 -5.78 11.99 -8.50
N GLU A 38 -6.20 12.75 -7.49
CA GLU A 38 -5.83 14.15 -7.34
C GLU A 38 -4.31 14.33 -7.15
N ASN A 39 -3.67 13.45 -6.37
CA ASN A 39 -2.22 13.46 -6.17
C ASN A 39 -1.45 13.13 -7.45
N VAL A 40 -1.94 12.19 -8.27
CA VAL A 40 -1.35 11.85 -9.57
C VAL A 40 -1.40 13.04 -10.51
N ASN A 41 -2.54 13.73 -10.59
CA ASN A 41 -2.67 14.95 -11.40
C ASN A 41 -1.67 16.03 -10.96
N LYS A 42 -1.53 16.21 -9.64
CA LYS A 42 -0.57 17.16 -9.07
C LYS A 42 0.89 16.79 -9.39
N SER A 43 1.21 15.50 -9.35
CA SER A 43 2.53 14.99 -9.72
C SER A 43 2.81 15.16 -11.21
N GLN A 44 1.81 14.96 -12.07
CA GLN A 44 1.92 15.17 -13.53
C GLN A 44 2.27 16.62 -13.85
N LEU A 45 1.55 17.57 -13.26
CA LEU A 45 1.84 19.01 -13.38
C LEU A 45 3.25 19.37 -12.92
N GLN A 46 3.74 18.75 -11.83
CA GLN A 46 5.11 18.96 -11.37
C GLN A 46 6.14 18.36 -12.34
N SER A 47 5.87 17.17 -12.90
CA SER A 47 6.70 16.55 -13.93
C SER A 47 6.80 17.40 -15.19
N ASP A 48 5.71 18.05 -15.60
CA ASP A 48 5.70 18.94 -16.77
C ASP A 48 6.62 20.16 -16.53
N VAL A 49 6.54 20.78 -15.35
CA VAL A 49 7.42 21.88 -14.94
C VAL A 49 8.89 21.44 -14.86
N LEU A 50 9.16 20.24 -14.36
CA LEU A 50 10.52 19.69 -14.29
C LEU A 50 11.06 19.32 -15.68
N THR A 51 10.21 18.85 -16.58
CA THR A 51 10.56 18.54 -17.97
C THR A 51 10.91 19.82 -18.73
N GLU A 52 10.16 20.89 -18.49
CA GLU A 52 10.46 22.22 -19.03
C GLU A 52 11.76 22.81 -18.45
N LYS A 53 12.14 22.45 -17.21
CA LYS A 53 13.46 22.74 -16.64
C LYS A 53 14.56 21.88 -17.24
N LEU A 54 14.31 20.58 -17.48
CA LEU A 54 15.27 19.66 -18.06
C LEU A 54 15.57 19.97 -19.54
N ALA A 55 14.55 20.38 -20.31
CA ALA A 55 14.72 20.85 -21.68
C ALA A 55 15.63 22.09 -21.79
N ARG A 56 15.91 22.77 -20.66
CA ARG A 56 16.90 23.84 -20.56
C ARG A 56 18.34 23.35 -20.31
N GLY A 57 18.58 22.03 -20.25
CA GLY A 57 19.88 21.41 -20.47
C GLY A 57 20.78 21.24 -19.23
N GLU A 58 20.28 20.63 -18.15
CA GLU A 58 21.08 20.36 -16.95
C GLU A 58 21.82 18.99 -16.99
N ASN A 59 23.08 19.01 -16.53
CA ASN A 59 24.09 17.94 -16.57
C ASN A 59 23.64 16.61 -15.93
N ILE A 60 23.68 15.50 -16.69
CA ILE A 60 23.45 14.15 -16.16
C ILE A 60 24.71 13.31 -16.31
N ASP A 61 25.17 12.74 -15.20
CA ASP A 61 26.34 11.86 -15.09
C ASP A 61 25.98 10.41 -15.46
N LEU A 62 26.75 9.76 -16.35
CA LEU A 62 26.50 8.41 -16.87
C LEU A 62 26.35 7.36 -15.75
N HIS A 63 27.06 7.52 -14.63
CA HIS A 63 26.97 6.63 -13.48
C HIS A 63 25.57 6.64 -12.84
N GLN A 64 24.89 7.79 -12.84
CA GLN A 64 23.54 7.92 -12.31
C GLN A 64 22.52 7.15 -13.17
N VAL A 65 22.71 7.14 -14.49
CA VAL A 65 21.84 6.40 -15.42
C VAL A 65 21.94 4.90 -15.19
N MET A 66 23.15 4.37 -14.98
CA MET A 66 23.34 2.94 -14.69
C MET A 66 22.73 2.53 -13.35
N ILE A 67 22.89 3.36 -12.30
CA ILE A 67 22.29 3.10 -10.98
C ILE A 67 20.77 3.14 -11.08
N ALA A 68 20.21 4.13 -11.79
CA ALA A 68 18.77 4.25 -12.01
C ALA A 68 18.20 3.03 -12.74
N SER A 69 18.90 2.54 -13.78
CA SER A 69 18.49 1.35 -14.55
C SER A 69 18.48 0.08 -13.69
N GLN A 70 19.52 -0.14 -12.87
CA GLN A 70 19.55 -1.29 -11.95
C GLN A 70 18.46 -1.19 -10.88
N LYS A 71 18.26 -0.01 -10.31
CA LYS A 71 17.20 0.23 -9.32
C LYS A 71 15.81 0.00 -9.92
N ALA A 72 15.56 0.46 -11.15
CA ALA A 72 14.31 0.24 -11.85
C ALA A 72 14.04 -1.24 -12.09
N SER A 73 15.07 -2.00 -12.50
CA SER A 73 14.96 -3.45 -12.73
C SER A 73 14.57 -4.20 -11.45
N ILE A 74 15.23 -3.92 -10.33
CA ILE A 74 14.93 -4.54 -9.02
C ILE A 74 13.53 -4.14 -8.54
N THR A 75 13.16 -2.86 -8.70
CA THR A 75 11.85 -2.35 -8.30
C THR A 75 10.72 -2.99 -9.10
N LEU A 76 10.92 -3.20 -10.40
CA LEU A 76 9.97 -3.88 -11.26
C LEU A 76 9.77 -5.34 -10.81
N GLN A 77 10.85 -6.05 -10.53
CA GLN A 77 10.79 -7.42 -10.00
C GLN A 77 10.00 -7.47 -8.69
N GLY A 78 10.30 -6.58 -7.74
CA GLY A 78 9.54 -6.49 -6.48
C GLY A 78 8.06 -6.17 -6.70
N THR A 79 7.73 -5.34 -7.67
CA THR A 79 6.34 -5.00 -8.01
C THR A 79 5.57 -6.20 -8.55
N LEU A 80 6.22 -7.06 -9.34
CA LEU A 80 5.59 -8.29 -9.84
C LEU A 80 5.26 -9.24 -8.69
N GLU A 81 6.15 -9.39 -7.71
CA GLU A 81 5.89 -10.20 -6.52
C GLU A 81 4.73 -9.66 -5.69
N VAL A 82 4.68 -8.35 -5.47
CA VAL A 82 3.56 -7.70 -4.76
C VAL A 82 2.25 -7.90 -5.53
N ARG A 83 2.25 -7.73 -6.86
CA ARG A 83 1.07 -7.99 -7.70
C ARG A 83 0.56 -9.41 -7.51
N ASN A 84 1.46 -10.41 -7.54
CA ASN A 84 1.09 -11.81 -7.37
C ASN A 84 0.44 -12.04 -5.99
N LYS A 85 1.04 -11.50 -4.92
CA LYS A 85 0.50 -11.62 -3.55
C LYS A 85 -0.84 -10.92 -3.36
N VAL A 86 -1.08 -9.79 -4.02
CA VAL A 86 -2.37 -9.10 -3.97
C VAL A 86 -3.46 -9.92 -4.68
N ILE A 87 -3.16 -10.57 -5.81
CA ILE A 87 -4.10 -11.46 -6.49
C ILE A 87 -4.44 -12.66 -5.60
N GLU A 88 -3.44 -13.28 -4.97
CA GLU A 88 -3.65 -14.37 -4.00
C GLU A 88 -4.55 -13.93 -2.83
N ALA A 89 -4.27 -12.77 -2.23
CA ALA A 89 -5.07 -12.23 -1.12
C ALA A 89 -6.53 -11.94 -1.53
N TYR A 90 -6.75 -11.44 -2.74
CA TYR A 90 -8.10 -11.24 -3.28
C TYR A 90 -8.84 -12.58 -3.45
N GLN A 91 -8.18 -13.59 -4.02
CA GLN A 91 -8.75 -14.92 -4.17
C GLN A 91 -9.10 -15.56 -2.83
N GLU A 92 -8.25 -15.39 -1.80
CA GLU A 92 -8.48 -15.93 -0.47
C GLU A 92 -9.70 -15.27 0.21
N MET A 93 -9.81 -13.94 0.12
CA MET A 93 -10.97 -13.21 0.64
C MET A 93 -12.30 -13.68 0.01
N MET A 94 -12.29 -14.02 -1.28
CA MET A 94 -13.48 -14.58 -1.94
C MET A 94 -13.84 -15.99 -1.44
N ARG A 95 -12.84 -16.81 -1.07
CA ARG A 95 -13.07 -18.16 -0.52
C ARG A 95 -13.59 -18.13 0.92
N MET A 96 -13.30 -17.08 1.68
CA MET A 96 -13.82 -16.92 3.05
C MET A 96 -15.28 -16.45 3.11
N GLN A 97 -15.82 -15.91 2.02
CA GLN A 97 -17.17 -15.32 1.98
C GLN A 97 -18.27 -16.27 1.44
N VAL A 98 -17.93 -17.51 1.10
CA VAL A 98 -18.90 -18.55 0.70
C VAL A 98 -19.23 -19.51 1.83
#